data_AF-A0A966Q2N7-F1
#
_entry.id   AF-A0A966Q2N7-F1
#
_cell.length_a   1.000
_cell.length_b   1.000
_cell.length_c   1.000
_cell.angle_alpha   90.00
_cell.angle_beta   90.00
_cell.angle_gamma   90.00
#
_symmetry.space_group_name_H-M   'P 1'
#
loop_
_entity.id
_entity.type
_entity.pdbx_description
1 polymer ?
#
loop_
_entity_poly.entity_id
_entity_poly.type
_entity_poly.pdbx_seq_one_letter_code
_entity_poly.pdbx_strand_id
1 'polypeptide(L)'
;MSDKNFKVKNGLDANGAVTITQPNTSTVPLTILANTLATGSNLLEVKRPDGSVRLSIGNDGAFSAQNLVAYNVRFYSAQAEASGLIIRGLPSQTGDLQQWRDINETVLASVSASGSITAVDLTLSGNLTVNGTTTNLNSTNLIIEDKNIIIADVATPTDTTADGAG
;
A
#
# COMPACT_ATOMS: atom_id res chain seq x y z
N MET A 1 -37.52 -26.81 -2.93
CA MET A 1 -36.08 -27.14 -2.83
C MET A 1 -35.66 -26.84 -1.40
N SER A 2 -35.28 -27.86 -0.61
CA SER A 2 -34.87 -27.61 0.78
C SER A 2 -33.57 -26.84 0.79
N ASP A 3 -33.51 -25.80 1.60
CA ASP A 3 -32.33 -24.96 1.82
C ASP A 3 -31.14 -25.86 2.22
N LYS A 4 -30.18 -26.11 1.31
CA LYS A 4 -28.98 -26.94 1.53
C LYS A 4 -27.91 -26.22 2.36
N ASN A 5 -28.30 -25.19 3.09
CA ASN A 5 -27.40 -24.45 3.94
C ASN A 5 -27.08 -25.31 5.15
N PHE A 6 -25.82 -25.74 5.24
CA PHE A 6 -25.27 -26.36 6.45
C PHE A 6 -25.36 -25.33 7.60
N LYS A 7 -26.41 -25.41 8.41
CA LYS A 7 -26.65 -24.53 9.55
C LYS A 7 -26.14 -25.22 10.80
N VAL A 8 -24.94 -24.86 11.27
CA VAL A 8 -24.50 -25.23 12.62
C VAL A 8 -25.27 -24.35 13.60
N LYS A 9 -26.40 -24.85 14.09
CA LYS A 9 -27.43 -24.09 14.83
C LYS A 9 -26.92 -23.47 16.15
N ASN A 10 -25.80 -23.95 16.68
CA ASN A 10 -25.22 -23.53 17.97
C ASN A 10 -23.72 -23.18 17.90
N GLY A 11 -23.17 -22.93 16.70
CA GLY A 11 -21.73 -22.77 16.49
C GLY A 11 -20.94 -24.06 16.76
N LEU A 12 -19.69 -24.12 16.29
CA LEU A 12 -18.70 -24.93 17.01
C LEU A 12 -18.54 -24.29 18.39
N ASP A 13 -18.41 -25.08 19.47
CA ASP A 13 -18.17 -24.51 20.80
C ASP A 13 -16.93 -23.59 20.79
N ALA A 14 -16.74 -22.78 21.82
CA ALA A 14 -15.68 -21.75 21.88
C ALA A 14 -14.25 -22.29 21.65
N ASN A 15 -14.05 -23.61 21.60
CA ASN A 15 -12.78 -24.28 21.39
C ASN A 15 -12.75 -25.17 20.13
N GLY A 16 -13.86 -25.35 19.40
CA GLY A 16 -13.94 -26.18 18.21
C GLY A 16 -13.48 -25.44 16.95
N ALA A 17 -12.39 -25.91 16.33
CA ALA A 17 -11.93 -25.35 15.05
C ALA A 17 -12.78 -25.86 13.87
N VAL A 18 -13.18 -24.96 12.96
CA VAL A 18 -13.64 -25.37 11.62
C VAL A 18 -12.38 -25.59 10.79
N THR A 19 -12.06 -26.83 10.42
CA THR A 19 -10.98 -27.12 9.46
C THR A 19 -11.57 -27.40 8.09
N ILE A 20 -11.18 -26.62 7.09
CA ILE A 20 -11.50 -26.86 5.67
C ILE A 20 -10.18 -27.20 4.96
N THR A 21 -10.04 -28.45 4.53
CA THR A 21 -8.82 -28.93 3.88
C THR A 21 -9.01 -28.99 2.37
N GLN A 22 -8.01 -28.52 1.62
CA GLN A 22 -7.99 -28.71 0.17
C GLN A 22 -7.79 -30.21 -0.15
N PRO A 23 -8.74 -30.88 -0.83
CA PRO A 23 -8.64 -32.32 -1.06
C PRO A 23 -7.57 -32.70 -2.11
N ASN A 24 -7.17 -31.75 -2.97
CA ASN A 24 -6.08 -31.85 -3.93
C ASN A 24 -5.68 -30.44 -4.40
N THR A 25 -4.55 -30.29 -5.10
CA THR A 25 -4.00 -28.99 -5.54
C THR A 25 -4.89 -28.19 -6.51
N SER A 26 -5.94 -28.80 -7.06
CA SER A 26 -6.77 -28.21 -8.11
C SER A 26 -8.18 -27.84 -7.66
N THR A 27 -8.57 -28.16 -6.42
CA THR A 27 -9.92 -27.87 -5.91
C THR A 27 -9.91 -26.65 -5.00
N VAL A 28 -10.88 -25.74 -5.14
CA VAL A 28 -11.06 -24.61 -4.20
C VAL A 28 -11.83 -25.12 -2.97
N PRO A 29 -11.25 -25.05 -1.76
CA PRO A 29 -11.87 -25.62 -0.56
C PRO A 29 -13.05 -24.79 -0.03
N LEU A 30 -13.08 -23.49 -0.33
CA LEU A 30 -14.16 -22.58 0.06
C LEU A 30 -14.37 -21.51 -1.02
N THR A 31 -15.59 -21.41 -1.53
CA THR A 31 -16.05 -20.31 -2.41
C THR A 31 -17.17 -19.57 -1.70
N ILE A 32 -17.00 -18.26 -1.50
CA ILE A 32 -18.05 -17.37 -1.00
C ILE A 32 -18.52 -16.50 -2.14
N LEU A 33 -19.77 -16.68 -2.57
CA LEU A 33 -20.34 -15.95 -3.69
C LEU A 33 -21.01 -14.67 -3.20
N ALA A 34 -20.63 -13.54 -3.79
CA ALA A 34 -21.39 -12.31 -3.65
C ALA A 34 -22.73 -12.45 -4.38
N ASN A 35 -23.83 -12.03 -3.73
CA ASN A 35 -25.14 -11.97 -4.37
C ASN A 35 -25.22 -10.79 -5.37
N THR A 36 -24.46 -9.72 -5.13
CA THR A 36 -24.33 -8.56 -6.01
C THR A 36 -22.90 -8.02 -5.99
N LEU A 37 -22.45 -7.41 -7.09
CA LEU A 37 -21.11 -6.80 -7.23
C LEU A 37 -21.05 -5.32 -6.76
N ALA A 38 -22.10 -4.82 -6.11
CA ALA A 38 -22.20 -3.43 -5.65
C ALA A 38 -21.89 -3.30 -4.16
N THR A 39 -21.54 -2.11 -3.68
CA THR A 39 -21.33 -1.82 -2.24
C THR A 39 -22.46 -2.41 -1.38
N GLY A 40 -22.10 -3.29 -0.45
CA GLY A 40 -23.03 -4.04 0.39
C GLY A 40 -22.33 -4.70 1.56
N SER A 41 -23.01 -5.65 2.21
CA SER A 41 -22.43 -6.40 3.33
C SER A 41 -21.16 -7.15 2.92
N ASN A 42 -20.26 -7.33 3.88
CA ASN A 42 -19.04 -8.11 3.70
C ASN A 42 -19.36 -9.58 3.38
N LEU A 43 -18.55 -10.20 2.52
CA LEU A 43 -18.61 -11.65 2.25
C LEU A 43 -18.07 -12.46 3.43
N LEU A 44 -17.10 -11.89 4.15
CA LEU A 44 -16.51 -12.48 5.34
C LEU A 44 -16.28 -11.39 6.38
N GLU A 45 -16.57 -11.72 7.65
CA GLU A 45 -16.31 -10.86 8.79
C GLU A 45 -15.66 -11.65 9.91
N VAL A 46 -14.57 -11.12 10.45
CA VAL A 46 -14.05 -11.51 11.77
C VAL A 46 -14.54 -10.44 12.75
N LYS A 47 -15.38 -10.81 13.70
CA LYS A 47 -15.97 -9.89 14.67
C LYS A 47 -15.34 -10.01 16.05
N ARG A 48 -15.36 -8.91 16.78
CA ARG A 48 -15.17 -8.90 18.24
C ARG A 48 -16.48 -9.37 18.92
N PRO A 49 -16.44 -9.78 20.20
CA PRO A 49 -17.64 -10.17 20.94
C PRO A 49 -18.70 -9.07 21.04
N ASP A 50 -18.30 -7.80 20.93
CA ASP A 50 -19.21 -6.64 20.87
C ASP A 50 -19.94 -6.48 19.52
N GLY A 51 -19.66 -7.34 18.54
CA GLY A 51 -20.25 -7.33 17.21
C GLY A 51 -19.51 -6.46 16.19
N SER A 52 -18.50 -5.68 16.58
CA SER A 52 -17.70 -4.86 15.66
C SER A 52 -16.81 -5.72 14.76
N VAL A 53 -16.64 -5.30 13.51
CA VAL A 53 -15.76 -5.98 12.54
C VAL A 53 -14.31 -5.61 12.83
N ARG A 54 -13.43 -6.62 12.89
CA ARG A 54 -11.97 -6.45 12.99
C ARG A 54 -11.30 -6.61 11.63
N LEU A 55 -11.75 -7.59 10.84
CA LEU A 55 -11.27 -7.88 9.50
C LEU A 55 -12.47 -8.23 8.63
N SER A 56 -12.50 -7.75 7.40
CA SER A 56 -13.49 -8.16 6.42
C SER A 56 -12.95 -8.27 5.01
N ILE A 57 -13.67 -9.02 4.20
CA ILE A 57 -13.57 -8.98 2.75
C ILE A 57 -14.91 -8.44 2.25
N GLY A 58 -14.87 -7.27 1.62
CA GLY A 58 -15.99 -6.65 0.94
C GLY A 58 -16.46 -7.49 -0.24
N ASN A 59 -17.69 -7.27 -0.68
CA ASN A 59 -18.25 -7.94 -1.86
C ASN A 59 -17.65 -7.47 -3.19
N ASP A 60 -16.94 -6.35 -3.16
CA ASP A 60 -16.05 -5.81 -4.19
C ASP A 60 -14.63 -6.40 -4.10
N GLY A 61 -14.37 -7.30 -3.14
CA GLY A 61 -13.07 -7.89 -2.90
C GLY A 61 -12.12 -7.03 -2.05
N ALA A 62 -12.58 -5.86 -1.57
CA ALA A 62 -11.76 -5.01 -0.72
C ALA A 62 -11.45 -5.72 0.60
N PHE A 63 -10.16 -5.90 0.90
CA PHE A 63 -9.73 -6.36 2.21
C PHE A 63 -9.66 -5.16 3.16
N SER A 64 -10.38 -5.22 4.27
CA SER A 64 -10.43 -4.15 5.27
C SER A 64 -10.02 -4.66 6.64
N ALA A 65 -9.19 -3.87 7.33
CA ALA A 65 -8.84 -4.07 8.73
C ALA A 65 -9.10 -2.76 9.48
N GLN A 66 -10.07 -2.77 10.40
CA GLN A 66 -10.55 -1.56 11.08
C GLN A 66 -10.07 -1.48 12.53
N ASN A 67 -9.81 -0.27 13.00
CA ASN A 67 -9.45 0.03 14.40
C ASN A 67 -8.26 -0.82 14.88
N LEU A 68 -7.18 -0.81 14.11
CA LEU A 68 -5.93 -1.50 14.44
C LEU A 68 -5.24 -0.77 15.59
N VAL A 69 -5.34 -1.32 16.79
CA VAL A 69 -4.63 -0.80 17.98
C VAL A 69 -3.46 -1.74 18.29
N ALA A 70 -2.24 -1.21 18.21
CA ALA A 70 -0.96 -1.91 18.35
C ALA A 70 -0.75 -3.07 17.34
N TYR A 71 0.42 -3.12 16.71
CA TYR A 71 0.77 -4.12 15.68
C TYR A 71 -0.21 -4.01 14.46
N ASN A 72 -0.01 -2.98 13.61
CA ASN A 72 -0.73 -2.69 12.36
C ASN A 72 -0.72 -3.86 11.33
N VAL A 73 -1.30 -3.65 10.13
CA VAL A 73 -1.20 -4.63 9.02
C VAL A 73 0.27 -4.87 8.72
N ARG A 74 0.72 -6.12 8.83
CA ARG A 74 2.11 -6.51 8.59
C ARG A 74 2.23 -7.51 7.50
N PHE A 75 3.25 -7.28 6.70
CA PHE A 75 3.69 -8.17 5.66
C PHE A 75 5.15 -8.52 5.96
N TYR A 76 5.40 -9.79 6.30
CA TYR A 76 6.73 -10.32 6.55
C TYR A 76 7.12 -11.24 5.40
N SER A 77 8.32 -11.07 4.84
CA SER A 77 8.93 -12.10 3.99
C SER A 77 9.87 -12.96 4.85
N ALA A 78 9.73 -14.28 4.74
CA ALA A 78 10.55 -15.24 5.50
C ALA A 78 11.79 -15.72 4.72
N GLN A 79 12.01 -15.19 3.52
CA GLN A 79 13.11 -15.57 2.62
C GLN A 79 13.82 -14.32 2.11
N ALA A 80 15.16 -14.39 2.00
CA ALA A 80 16.00 -13.24 1.66
C ALA A 80 15.66 -12.59 0.31
N GLU A 81 15.08 -13.35 -0.63
CA GLU A 81 14.76 -12.87 -1.98
C GLU A 81 13.28 -12.52 -2.19
N ALA A 82 12.44 -12.72 -1.17
CA ALA A 82 11.01 -12.51 -1.30
C ALA A 82 10.61 -11.06 -1.02
N SER A 83 9.85 -10.45 -1.93
CA SER A 83 9.21 -9.15 -1.72
C SER A 83 8.12 -9.25 -0.65
N GLY A 84 8.14 -8.36 0.34
CA GLY A 84 7.13 -8.34 1.41
C GLY A 84 5.75 -7.88 0.92
N LEU A 85 5.69 -6.84 0.10
CA LEU A 85 4.46 -6.32 -0.50
C LEU A 85 4.72 -5.98 -1.97
N ILE A 86 3.82 -6.40 -2.85
CA ILE A 86 3.85 -6.06 -4.28
C ILE A 86 2.52 -5.40 -4.62
N ILE A 87 2.58 -4.13 -5.05
CA ILE A 87 1.44 -3.39 -5.57
C ILE A 87 1.65 -3.20 -7.07
N ARG A 88 0.67 -3.63 -7.87
CA ARG A 88 0.73 -3.53 -9.34
C ARG A 88 -0.52 -2.86 -9.86
N GLY A 89 -0.32 -1.92 -10.79
CA GLY A 89 -1.41 -1.36 -11.58
C GLY A 89 -1.89 -2.36 -12.63
N LEU A 90 -3.10 -2.11 -13.13
CA LEU A 90 -3.60 -2.76 -14.34
C LEU A 90 -3.04 -2.04 -15.58
N PRO A 91 -3.13 -2.64 -16.79
CA PRO A 91 -2.87 -1.91 -18.02
C PRO A 91 -3.67 -0.61 -18.05
N SER A 92 -3.00 0.50 -18.37
CA SER A 92 -3.60 1.84 -18.41
C SER A 92 -4.17 2.33 -17.07
N GLN A 93 -3.57 1.93 -15.94
CA GLN A 93 -3.86 2.50 -14.63
C GLN A 93 -3.73 4.03 -14.67
N THR A 94 -4.81 4.74 -14.32
CA THR A 94 -4.84 6.21 -14.28
C THR A 94 -4.80 6.78 -12.86
N GLY A 95 -5.21 6.01 -11.86
CA GLY A 95 -5.13 6.39 -10.44
C GLY A 95 -3.82 5.97 -9.79
N ASP A 96 -3.52 6.55 -8.63
CA ASP A 96 -2.35 6.18 -7.82
C ASP A 96 -2.34 4.68 -7.49
N LEU A 97 -1.15 4.08 -7.48
CA LEU A 97 -0.93 2.72 -7.01
C LEU A 97 -1.11 2.63 -5.49
N GLN A 98 -0.73 3.69 -4.78
CA GLN A 98 -0.83 3.76 -3.33
C GLN A 98 -1.06 5.19 -2.88
N GLN A 99 -1.89 5.36 -1.85
CA GLN A 99 -2.13 6.64 -1.19
C GLN A 99 -2.06 6.47 0.33
N TRP A 100 -1.46 7.44 0.99
CA TRP A 100 -1.50 7.59 2.44
C TRP A 100 -2.34 8.82 2.73
N ARG A 101 -3.46 8.63 3.43
CA ARG A 101 -4.45 9.68 3.69
C ARG A 101 -4.62 9.94 5.18
N ASP A 102 -5.05 11.16 5.52
CA ASP A 102 -5.55 11.47 6.86
C ASP A 102 -7.00 10.97 7.04
N ILE A 103 -7.58 11.21 8.21
CA ILE A 103 -8.96 10.81 8.53
C ILE A 103 -10.02 11.61 7.75
N ASN A 104 -9.62 12.73 7.13
CA ASN A 104 -10.48 13.56 6.28
C ASN A 104 -10.30 13.22 4.79
N GLU A 105 -9.62 12.13 4.47
CA GLU A 105 -9.31 11.66 3.11
C GLU A 105 -8.36 12.60 2.33
N THR A 106 -7.59 13.45 2.99
CA THR A 106 -6.53 14.23 2.34
C THR A 106 -5.33 13.34 2.02
N VAL A 107 -4.85 13.33 0.77
CA VAL A 107 -3.62 12.60 0.41
C VAL A 107 -2.40 13.32 1.00
N LEU A 108 -1.73 12.69 1.96
CA LEU A 108 -0.49 13.17 2.56
C LEU A 108 0.74 12.72 1.76
N ALA A 109 0.66 11.54 1.15
CA ALA A 109 1.63 11.04 0.20
C ALA A 109 0.97 10.08 -0.79
N SER A 110 1.58 9.86 -1.96
CA SER A 110 1.15 8.85 -2.92
C SER A 110 2.28 8.30 -3.79
N VAL A 111 2.03 7.13 -4.38
CA VAL A 111 2.80 6.57 -5.50
C VAL A 111 1.87 6.55 -6.71
N SER A 112 2.18 7.34 -7.74
CA SER A 112 1.37 7.41 -8.95
C SER A 112 1.44 6.13 -9.78
N ALA A 113 0.57 6.01 -10.79
CA ALA A 113 0.63 4.92 -11.78
C ALA A 113 1.98 4.81 -12.51
N SER A 114 2.71 5.93 -12.66
CA SER A 114 4.04 5.98 -13.26
C SER A 114 5.18 5.75 -12.26
N GLY A 115 4.86 5.49 -10.99
CA GLY A 115 5.84 5.29 -9.91
C GLY A 115 6.40 6.58 -9.31
N SER A 116 5.86 7.76 -9.65
CA SER A 116 6.26 9.02 -9.05
C SER A 116 5.78 9.09 -7.60
N ILE A 117 6.65 9.51 -6.69
CA ILE A 117 6.31 9.70 -5.28
C ILE A 117 6.07 11.19 -5.03
N THR A 118 4.94 11.50 -4.42
CA THR A 118 4.59 12.85 -3.95
C THR A 118 4.31 12.80 -2.46
N ALA A 119 4.75 13.80 -1.71
CA ALA A 119 4.47 13.97 -0.29
C ALA A 119 4.34 15.45 0.06
N VAL A 120 3.58 15.77 1.12
CA VAL A 120 3.46 17.16 1.63
C VAL A 120 4.81 17.69 2.11
N ASP A 121 5.54 16.89 2.89
CA ASP A 121 6.87 17.22 3.41
C ASP A 121 7.83 16.05 3.26
N LEU A 122 9.13 16.34 3.13
CA LEU A 122 10.21 15.36 3.13
C LEU A 122 11.34 15.80 4.05
N THR A 123 11.66 14.99 5.06
CA THR A 123 12.90 15.09 5.83
C THR A 123 13.74 13.86 5.53
N LEU A 124 14.96 14.05 5.02
CA LEU A 124 15.90 12.97 4.74
C LEU A 124 17.09 13.08 5.70
N SER A 125 17.27 12.08 6.56
CA SER A 125 18.39 12.04 7.51
C SER A 125 19.70 11.51 6.92
N GLY A 126 19.65 11.00 5.69
CA GLY A 126 20.80 10.50 4.95
C GLY A 126 21.12 11.35 3.73
N ASN A 127 21.89 10.77 2.81
CA ASN A 127 22.29 11.45 1.59
C ASN A 127 21.16 11.50 0.57
N LEU A 128 21.05 12.63 -0.15
CA LEU A 128 20.26 12.73 -1.37
C LEU A 128 21.17 12.56 -2.59
N THR A 129 20.82 11.64 -3.48
CA THR A 129 21.43 11.52 -4.81
C THR A 129 20.34 11.68 -5.87
N VAL A 130 20.54 12.61 -6.80
CA VAL A 130 19.57 12.91 -7.86
C VAL A 130 20.18 12.53 -9.22
N ASN A 131 19.67 11.46 -9.83
CA ASN A 131 20.07 11.01 -11.17
C ASN A 131 19.10 11.52 -12.25
N GLY A 132 18.82 12.82 -12.20
CA GLY A 132 18.00 13.53 -13.17
C GLY A 132 18.83 14.58 -13.89
N THR A 133 18.31 15.13 -14.98
CA THR A 133 18.97 16.24 -15.70
C THR A 133 18.71 17.59 -15.06
N THR A 134 17.71 17.70 -14.17
CA THR A 134 17.31 18.94 -13.52
C THR A 134 16.94 18.72 -12.06
N THR A 135 17.26 19.72 -11.23
CA THR A 135 16.75 19.86 -9.86
C THR A 135 16.10 21.23 -9.75
N ASN A 136 14.81 21.28 -9.41
CA ASN A 136 14.08 22.54 -9.21
C ASN A 136 13.90 22.80 -7.72
N LEU A 137 14.49 23.88 -7.21
CA LEU A 137 14.36 24.31 -5.80
C LEU A 137 13.63 25.66 -5.75
N ASN A 138 12.30 25.61 -5.62
CA ASN A 138 11.49 26.82 -5.45
C ASN A 138 11.26 27.07 -3.96
N SER A 139 12.20 27.75 -3.33
CA SER A 139 12.20 28.01 -1.88
C SER A 139 12.61 29.45 -1.61
N THR A 140 12.20 29.99 -0.45
CA THR A 140 12.61 31.34 -0.04
C THR A 140 14.09 31.37 0.36
N ASN A 141 14.60 30.28 0.93
CA ASN A 141 15.98 30.15 1.39
C ASN A 141 16.55 28.80 0.98
N LEU A 142 17.79 28.82 0.50
CA LEU A 142 18.63 27.65 0.36
C LEU A 142 19.82 27.81 1.31
N ILE A 143 19.86 27.02 2.38
CA ILE A 143 20.94 27.03 3.37
C ILE A 143 21.77 25.76 3.14
N ILE A 144 23.06 25.93 2.90
CA ILE A 144 24.02 24.83 2.68
C ILE A 144 25.18 25.04 3.65
N GLU A 145 25.29 24.14 4.63
CA GLU A 145 26.36 24.15 5.63
C GLU A 145 27.51 23.21 5.21
N ASP A 146 27.96 23.33 3.97
CA ASP A 146 29.08 22.56 3.46
C ASP A 146 30.32 23.44 3.29
N LYS A 147 31.51 22.83 3.41
CA LYS A 147 32.77 23.49 3.06
C LYS A 147 32.89 23.68 1.55
N ASN A 148 32.36 22.74 0.76
CA ASN A 148 32.47 22.72 -0.69
C ASN A 148 31.08 22.64 -1.34
N ILE A 149 30.84 23.54 -2.30
CA ILE A 149 29.74 23.45 -3.26
C ILE A 149 30.40 23.40 -4.63
N ILE A 150 30.18 22.31 -5.37
CA ILE A 150 30.77 22.08 -6.68
C ILE A 150 29.67 22.29 -7.72
N ILE A 151 29.91 23.20 -8.67
CA ILE A 151 28.98 23.49 -9.77
C ILE A 151 29.76 23.53 -11.07
N ALA A 152 29.15 23.01 -12.16
CA ALA A 152 29.78 22.86 -13.47
C ALA A 152 31.19 22.22 -13.43
N ASP A 153 31.35 21.19 -12.61
CA ASP A 153 32.59 20.42 -12.53
C ASP A 153 32.78 19.55 -13.78
N VAL A 154 33.66 20.01 -14.65
CA VAL A 154 34.03 19.36 -15.91
C VAL A 154 35.55 19.39 -16.06
N ALA A 155 36.11 18.36 -16.68
CA ALA A 155 37.57 18.21 -16.80
C ALA A 155 38.26 19.32 -17.61
N THR A 156 37.54 19.94 -18.55
CA THR A 156 38.04 21.05 -19.39
C THR A 156 36.99 22.16 -19.47
N PRO A 157 36.97 23.08 -18.50
CA PRO A 157 36.02 24.18 -18.50
C PRO A 157 36.14 25.04 -19.75
N THR A 158 35.00 25.39 -20.34
CA THR A 158 34.84 26.39 -21.40
C THR A 158 33.73 27.37 -21.02
N ASP A 159 33.64 28.49 -21.74
CA ASP A 159 32.56 29.45 -21.55
C ASP A 159 31.17 28.81 -21.68
N THR A 160 31.02 27.82 -22.56
CA THR A 160 29.75 27.08 -22.73
C THR A 160 29.40 26.18 -21.55
N THR A 161 30.38 25.67 -20.81
CA THR A 161 30.12 24.86 -19.60
C THR A 161 29.87 25.71 -18.36
N ALA A 162 30.27 26.99 -18.40
CA ALA A 162 30.03 27.95 -17.32
C ALA A 162 28.70 28.70 -17.46
N ASP A 163 28.14 28.81 -18.68
CA ASP A 163 26.89 29.51 -18.92
C ASP A 163 25.71 28.85 -18.17
N GLY A 164 25.13 29.57 -17.19
CA GLY A 164 24.05 29.08 -16.33
C GLY A 164 24.48 28.18 -15.17
N ALA A 165 25.79 28.06 -14.89
CA ALA A 165 26.34 27.22 -13.83
C ALA A 165 26.19 27.79 -12.40
N GLY A 166 25.42 28.86 -12.19
CA GLY A 166 25.21 29.48 -10.88
C GLY A 166 24.40 30.76 -10.99
#